data_AF-A0A7C5IH74-F1
#
_entry.id   AF-A0A7C5IH74-F1
#
_cell.length_a   1.000
_cell.length_b   1.000
_cell.length_c   1.000
_cell.angle_alpha   90.00
_cell.angle_beta   90.00
_cell.angle_gamma   90.00
#
_symmetry.space_group_name_H-M   'P 1'
#
loop_
_entity.id
_entity.type
_entity.pdbx_description
1 polymer ?
#
loop_
_entity_poly.entity_id
_entity_poly.type
_entity_poly.pdbx_seq_one_letter_code
_entity_poly.pdbx_strand_id
1 'polypeptide(L)'
;MIPIELVFFLLVIMFGFVGLVRGFLKELGVTTVMAVVLFALYFFDHKMMPMLGKVSARLAPGQAGADQLQTAVYVLALIGIAYISYQGQTLAFAGTEPKGPIGVFLKLTIGLVDGYLIVGSIWYYLDRLGYPVLHITQAQLSSTARWLLEVSPPSLLGPYLLYVAVFLVIFRVIK
;
A
#
# COMPACT_ATOMS: atom_id res chain seq x y z
N MET A 1 -18.86 -9.37 14.80
CA MET A 1 -18.22 -8.72 13.62
C MET A 1 -16.79 -9.21 13.55
N ILE A 2 -16.28 -9.59 12.38
CA ILE A 2 -14.87 -10.00 12.26
C ILE A 2 -14.00 -8.74 12.47
N PRO A 3 -13.03 -8.76 13.39
CA PRO A 3 -12.15 -7.62 13.60
C PRO A 3 -11.38 -7.29 12.32
N ILE A 4 -11.30 -6.01 11.95
CA ILE A 4 -10.65 -5.55 10.72
C ILE A 4 -9.15 -5.84 10.73
N GLU A 5 -8.53 -5.85 11.91
CA GLU A 5 -7.13 -6.23 12.10
C GLU A 5 -6.86 -7.68 11.64
N LEU A 6 -7.82 -8.59 11.80
CA LEU A 6 -7.67 -9.98 11.37
C LEU A 6 -7.71 -10.09 9.84
N VAL A 7 -8.58 -9.30 9.19
CA VAL A 7 -8.62 -9.20 7.72
C VAL A 7 -7.31 -8.61 7.21
N PHE A 8 -6.78 -7.58 7.87
CA PHE A 8 -5.49 -6.99 7.55
C PHE A 8 -4.37 -8.04 7.59
N PHE A 9 -4.21 -8.76 8.71
CA PHE A 9 -3.16 -9.77 8.83
C PHE A 9 -3.31 -10.90 7.82
N LEU A 10 -4.54 -11.35 7.56
CA LEU A 10 -4.81 -12.40 6.58
C LEU A 10 -4.37 -11.97 5.17
N LEU A 11 -4.70 -10.74 4.76
CA LEU A 11 -4.29 -10.20 3.47
C LEU A 11 -2.77 -10.03 3.38
N VAL A 12 -2.12 -9.51 4.42
CA VAL A 12 -0.64 -9.38 4.45
C VAL A 12 0.03 -10.75 4.32
N ILE A 13 -0.45 -11.75 5.06
CA ILE A 13 0.06 -13.13 4.99
C ILE A 13 -0.14 -13.72 3.58
N MET A 14 -1.28 -13.46 2.94
CA MET A 14 -1.54 -13.89 1.57
C MET A 14 -0.48 -13.34 0.60
N PHE A 15 -0.11 -12.06 0.72
CA PHE A 15 0.98 -11.49 -0.08
C PHE A 15 2.35 -12.11 0.25
N GLY A 16 2.60 -12.51 1.50
CA GLY A 16 3.75 -13.32 1.85
C GLY A 16 3.85 -14.62 1.04
N PHE A 17 2.73 -15.33 0.88
CA PHE A 17 2.67 -16.52 0.02
C PHE A 17 2.83 -16.19 -1.46
N VAL A 18 2.31 -15.05 -1.93
CA VAL A 18 2.55 -14.58 -3.31
C VAL A 18 4.03 -14.37 -3.55
N GLY A 19 4.76 -13.75 -2.62
CA GLY A 19 6.20 -13.53 -2.72
C GLY A 19 7.02 -14.82 -2.81
N LEU A 20 6.61 -15.87 -2.08
CA LEU A 20 7.22 -17.21 -2.18
C LEU A 20 7.14 -17.78 -3.60
N VAL A 21 6.00 -17.64 -4.26
CA VAL A 21 5.75 -18.17 -5.61
C VAL A 21 6.39 -17.29 -6.68
N ARG A 22 6.28 -15.96 -6.55
CA ARG A 22 6.66 -15.00 -7.60
C ARG A 22 8.16 -14.75 -7.68
N GLY A 23 8.85 -14.82 -6.54
CA GLY A 23 10.30 -14.68 -6.46
C GLY A 23 10.74 -13.30 -6.00
N PHE A 24 11.86 -13.28 -5.29
CA PHE A 24 12.36 -12.13 -4.52
C PHE A 24 12.65 -10.91 -5.38
N LEU A 25 13.31 -11.10 -6.53
CA LEU A 25 13.72 -9.99 -7.41
C LEU A 25 12.52 -9.30 -8.07
N LYS A 26 11.41 -10.02 -8.29
CA LYS A 26 10.18 -9.46 -8.87
C LYS A 26 9.40 -8.68 -7.83
N GLU A 27 9.30 -9.20 -6.60
CA GLU A 27 8.68 -8.51 -5.47
C GLU A 27 9.44 -7.22 -5.11
N LEU A 28 10.78 -7.22 -5.10
CA LEU A 28 11.56 -5.98 -4.95
C LEU A 28 11.18 -4.90 -5.97
N GLY A 29 10.85 -5.31 -7.20
CA GLY A 29 10.32 -4.43 -8.24
C GLY A 29 8.99 -3.79 -7.83
N VAL A 30 8.08 -4.56 -7.24
CA VAL A 30 6.81 -4.07 -6.70
C VAL A 30 7.05 -3.13 -5.53
N THR A 31 7.90 -3.53 -4.56
CA THR A 31 8.27 -2.68 -3.42
C THR A 31 8.77 -1.32 -3.88
N THR A 32 9.60 -1.29 -4.93
CA THR A 32 10.14 -0.05 -5.50
C THR A 32 9.02 0.85 -6.06
N VAL A 33 8.13 0.30 -6.87
CA VAL A 33 7.01 1.06 -7.46
C VAL A 33 6.07 1.54 -6.36
N MET A 34 5.74 0.68 -5.40
CA MET A 34 4.91 1.03 -4.25
C MET A 34 5.54 2.13 -3.40
N ALA A 35 6.86 2.06 -3.13
CA ALA A 35 7.55 3.10 -2.38
C ALA A 35 7.47 4.48 -3.08
N VAL A 36 7.69 4.52 -4.40
CA VAL A 36 7.59 5.75 -5.20
C VAL A 36 6.17 6.31 -5.20
N VAL A 37 5.16 5.44 -5.37
CA VAL A 37 3.76 5.85 -5.43
C VAL A 37 3.28 6.34 -4.06
N LEU A 38 3.60 5.62 -3.00
CA LEU A 38 3.24 6.03 -1.65
C LEU A 38 3.94 7.33 -1.26
N PHE A 39 5.19 7.53 -1.67
CA PHE A 39 5.87 8.83 -1.51
C PHE A 39 5.12 9.94 -2.25
N ALA A 40 4.75 9.70 -3.52
CA ALA A 40 4.01 10.68 -4.31
C ALA A 40 2.66 11.01 -3.66
N LEU A 41 1.90 10.00 -3.23
CA LEU A 41 0.63 10.21 -2.54
C LEU A 41 0.82 10.98 -1.23
N TYR A 42 1.80 10.63 -0.40
CA TYR A 42 2.12 11.33 0.85
C TYR A 42 2.54 12.79 0.63
N PHE A 43 3.44 13.02 -0.33
CA PHE A 43 4.00 14.35 -0.60
C PHE A 43 2.99 15.28 -1.29
N PHE A 44 2.23 14.77 -2.27
CA PHE A 44 1.24 15.56 -3.00
C PHE A 44 -0.12 15.62 -2.32
N ASP A 45 -0.33 14.87 -1.24
CA ASP A 45 -1.59 14.81 -0.49
C ASP A 45 -2.18 16.20 -0.20
N HIS A 46 -1.37 17.10 0.32
CA HIS A 46 -1.75 18.48 0.69
C HIS A 46 -2.32 19.28 -0.50
N LYS A 47 -1.88 18.98 -1.73
CA LYS A 47 -2.38 19.62 -2.95
C LYS A 47 -3.53 18.84 -3.58
N MET A 48 -3.48 17.51 -3.52
CA MET A 48 -4.48 16.63 -4.11
C MET A 48 -5.81 16.70 -3.37
N MET A 49 -5.80 16.72 -2.03
CA MET A 49 -7.01 16.69 -1.23
C MET A 49 -7.97 17.87 -1.48
N PRO A 50 -7.53 19.15 -1.50
CA PRO A 50 -8.42 20.26 -1.83
C PRO A 50 -8.85 20.27 -3.31
N MET A 51 -8.04 19.73 -4.22
CA MET A 51 -8.40 19.60 -5.62
C MET A 51 -9.49 18.53 -5.82
N LEU A 52 -9.32 17.37 -5.20
CA LEU A 52 -10.29 16.28 -5.21
C LEU A 52 -11.59 16.71 -4.51
N GLY A 53 -11.52 17.46 -3.40
CA GLY A 53 -12.70 18.03 -2.74
C GLY A 53 -13.54 18.94 -3.65
N LYS A 54 -12.89 19.77 -4.49
CA LYS A 54 -13.59 20.62 -5.47
C LYS A 54 -14.24 19.81 -6.59
N VAL A 55 -13.58 18.75 -7.06
CA VAL A 55 -14.11 17.85 -8.09
C VAL A 55 -15.27 17.01 -7.54
N SER A 56 -15.11 16.47 -6.34
CA SER A 56 -16.10 15.63 -5.69
C SER A 56 -17.36 16.39 -5.33
N ALA A 57 -17.24 17.64 -4.85
CA ALA A 57 -18.38 18.52 -4.61
C ALA A 57 -19.19 18.85 -5.88
N ARG A 58 -18.55 18.79 -7.07
CA ARG A 58 -19.22 19.04 -8.35
C ARG A 58 -19.88 17.78 -8.94
N LEU A 59 -19.24 16.62 -8.78
CA LEU A 59 -19.70 15.37 -9.38
C LEU A 59 -20.65 14.57 -8.48
N ALA A 60 -20.53 14.69 -7.16
CA ALA A 60 -21.34 13.98 -6.17
C ALA A 60 -21.82 14.98 -5.10
N PRO A 61 -22.92 15.71 -5.34
CA PRO A 61 -23.43 16.68 -4.38
C PRO A 61 -23.89 15.98 -3.09
N GLY A 62 -23.23 16.31 -1.97
CA GLY A 62 -23.46 15.74 -0.64
C GLY A 62 -22.15 15.28 0.01
N GLN A 63 -21.98 15.50 1.32
CA GLN A 63 -20.74 15.17 2.04
C GLN A 63 -20.38 13.67 1.89
N ALA A 64 -21.36 12.77 2.07
CA ALA A 64 -21.15 11.33 1.91
C ALA A 64 -20.70 10.94 0.48
N GLY A 65 -21.30 11.54 -0.56
CA GLY A 65 -20.92 11.27 -1.95
C GLY A 65 -19.51 11.79 -2.29
N ALA A 66 -19.13 12.93 -1.72
CA ALA A 66 -17.80 13.48 -1.87
C ALA A 66 -16.73 12.59 -1.24
N ASP A 67 -16.95 12.10 -0.03
CA ASP A 67 -16.02 11.23 0.70
C ASP A 67 -15.90 9.86 0.04
N GLN A 68 -17.00 9.31 -0.47
CA GLN A 68 -17.01 8.08 -1.27
C GLN A 68 -16.16 8.22 -2.53
N LEU A 69 -16.30 9.31 -3.28
CA LEU A 69 -15.54 9.52 -4.50
C LEU A 69 -14.05 9.69 -4.20
N GLN A 70 -13.69 10.46 -3.17
CA GLN A 70 -12.29 10.63 -2.75
C GLN A 70 -11.66 9.30 -2.35
N THR A 71 -12.40 8.50 -1.56
CA THR A 71 -11.95 7.16 -1.14
C THR A 71 -11.74 6.26 -2.34
N ALA A 72 -12.71 6.24 -3.27
CA ALA A 72 -12.61 5.46 -4.48
C ALA A 72 -11.37 5.84 -5.30
N VAL A 73 -11.08 7.14 -5.45
CA VAL A 73 -9.89 7.60 -6.20
C VAL A 73 -8.59 7.07 -5.57
N TYR A 74 -8.39 7.21 -4.26
CA TYR A 74 -7.16 6.72 -3.61
C TYR A 74 -7.05 5.19 -3.63
N VAL A 75 -8.14 4.49 -3.28
CA VAL A 75 -8.15 3.02 -3.22
C VAL A 75 -8.00 2.42 -4.60
N LEU A 76 -8.71 2.92 -5.61
CA LEU A 76 -8.59 2.42 -6.98
C LEU A 76 -7.23 2.76 -7.59
N ALA A 77 -6.63 3.92 -7.25
CA ALA A 77 -5.27 4.22 -7.67
C ALA A 77 -4.26 3.22 -7.08
N LEU A 78 -4.35 2.94 -5.77
CA LEU A 78 -3.49 1.95 -5.12
C LEU A 78 -3.68 0.54 -5.68
N ILE A 79 -4.92 0.10 -5.85
CA ILE A 79 -5.23 -1.22 -6.44
C ILE A 79 -4.74 -1.29 -7.89
N GLY A 80 -4.97 -0.24 -8.69
CA GLY A 80 -4.54 -0.18 -10.08
C GLY A 80 -3.02 -0.24 -10.22
N ILE A 81 -2.30 0.49 -9.36
CA ILE A 81 -0.84 0.48 -9.32
C ILE A 81 -0.31 -0.87 -8.85
N ALA A 82 -0.90 -1.45 -7.80
CA ALA A 82 -0.54 -2.79 -7.35
C ALA A 82 -0.77 -3.81 -8.48
N TYR A 83 -1.92 -3.75 -9.14
CA TYR A 83 -2.25 -4.62 -10.28
C TYR A 83 -1.24 -4.49 -11.42
N ILE A 84 -0.92 -3.26 -11.85
CA ILE A 84 0.10 -3.00 -12.88
C ILE A 84 1.47 -3.52 -12.42
N SER A 85 1.79 -3.39 -11.14
CA SER A 85 3.05 -3.90 -10.58
C SER A 85 3.06 -5.43 -10.48
N TYR A 86 1.93 -6.11 -10.33
CA TYR A 86 1.91 -7.57 -10.30
C TYR A 86 1.86 -8.20 -11.71
N GLN A 87 1.06 -7.63 -12.61
CA GLN A 87 0.83 -8.15 -13.96
C GLN A 87 1.76 -7.59 -15.03
N GLY A 88 2.19 -6.33 -14.88
CA GLY A 88 3.07 -5.65 -15.83
C GLY A 88 4.53 -6.11 -15.74
N GLN A 89 5.35 -5.57 -16.63
CA GLN A 89 6.80 -5.69 -16.50
C GLN A 89 7.25 -4.81 -15.33
N THR A 90 7.50 -5.42 -14.17
CA THR A 90 8.13 -4.71 -13.06
C THR A 90 9.56 -4.34 -13.42
N LEU A 91 10.15 -3.45 -12.63
CA LEU A 91 11.59 -3.25 -12.61
C LEU A 91 12.24 -4.56 -12.14
N ALA A 92 12.45 -5.51 -13.05
CA ALA A 92 13.14 -6.75 -12.75
C ALA A 92 14.56 -6.38 -12.33
N PHE A 93 14.90 -6.72 -11.09
CA PHE A 93 16.26 -6.57 -10.59
C PHE A 93 17.15 -7.60 -11.29
N ALA A 94 18.30 -7.14 -11.78
CA ALA A 94 19.30 -8.03 -12.34
C ALA A 94 19.97 -8.81 -11.20
N GLY A 95 20.10 -10.13 -11.34
CA GLY A 95 20.75 -10.97 -10.34
C GLY A 95 20.26 -12.42 -10.39
N THR A 96 20.94 -13.29 -9.64
CA THR A 96 20.48 -14.65 -9.39
C THR A 96 19.57 -14.68 -8.17
N GLU A 97 18.43 -15.34 -8.27
CA GLU A 97 17.57 -15.54 -7.11
C GLU A 97 18.34 -16.26 -5.98
N PRO A 98 18.25 -15.77 -4.72
CA PRO A 98 18.86 -16.46 -3.60
C PRO A 98 18.24 -17.86 -3.48
N LYS A 99 19.09 -18.89 -3.38
CA LYS A 99 18.68 -20.29 -3.27
C LYS A 99 18.73 -20.77 -1.81
N GLY A 100 18.04 -21.88 -1.54
CA GLY A 100 18.02 -22.53 -0.23
C GLY A 100 17.10 -21.83 0.79
N PRO A 101 17.21 -22.19 2.09
CA PRO A 101 16.33 -21.69 3.15
C PRO A 101 16.32 -20.17 3.28
N ILE A 102 17.48 -19.52 3.07
CA ILE A 102 17.62 -18.06 3.09
C ILE A 102 16.81 -17.42 1.95
N GLY A 103 16.82 -18.03 0.77
CA GLY A 103 16.01 -17.55 -0.35
C GLY A 103 14.52 -17.65 -0.11
N VAL A 104 14.05 -18.74 0.50
CA VAL A 104 12.64 -18.89 0.90
C VAL A 104 12.25 -17.83 1.93
N PHE A 105 13.10 -17.60 2.94
CA PHE A 105 12.87 -16.57 3.94
C PHE A 105 12.79 -15.17 3.30
N LEU A 106 13.73 -14.80 2.45
CA LEU A 106 13.74 -13.50 1.75
C LEU A 106 12.49 -13.31 0.88
N LYS A 107 12.07 -14.35 0.15
CA LYS A 107 10.85 -14.33 -0.68
C LYS A 107 9.59 -14.12 0.15
N LEU A 108 9.49 -14.79 1.31
CA LEU A 108 8.38 -14.61 2.23
C LEU A 108 8.37 -13.21 2.83
N THR A 109 9.52 -12.75 3.34
CA THR A 109 9.63 -11.44 3.99
C THR A 109 9.33 -10.32 3.03
N ILE A 110 9.84 -10.35 1.79
CA ILE A 110 9.54 -9.28 0.83
C ILE A 110 8.06 -9.27 0.43
N GLY A 111 7.44 -10.44 0.26
CA GLY A 111 6.00 -10.53 0.02
C GLY A 111 5.16 -9.98 1.18
N LEU A 112 5.58 -10.24 2.43
CA LEU A 112 4.94 -9.64 3.61
C LEU A 112 5.10 -8.12 3.64
N VAL A 113 6.27 -7.61 3.25
CA VAL A 113 6.52 -6.17 3.12
C VAL A 113 5.61 -5.56 2.05
N ASP A 114 5.47 -6.19 0.88
CA ASP A 114 4.59 -5.70 -0.18
C ASP A 114 3.12 -5.73 0.25
N GLY A 115 2.68 -6.82 0.89
CA GLY A 115 1.36 -6.91 1.50
C GLY A 115 1.11 -5.79 2.52
N TYR A 116 2.10 -5.53 3.37
CA TYR A 116 2.05 -4.45 4.34
C TYR A 116 1.93 -3.08 3.67
N LEU A 117 2.75 -2.79 2.65
CA LEU A 117 2.72 -1.54 1.90
C LEU A 117 1.39 -1.33 1.19
N ILE A 118 0.84 -2.36 0.54
CA ILE A 118 -0.40 -2.25 -0.23
C ILE A 118 -1.61 -2.21 0.70
N VAL A 119 -1.81 -3.25 1.51
CA VAL A 119 -3.01 -3.41 2.36
C VAL A 119 -3.02 -2.33 3.45
N GLY A 120 -1.86 -2.02 4.05
CA GLY A 120 -1.75 -0.99 5.07
C GLY A 120 -2.06 0.40 4.54
N SER A 121 -1.62 0.71 3.32
CA SER A 121 -1.93 2.01 2.71
C SER A 121 -3.40 2.11 2.30
N ILE A 122 -3.99 1.04 1.76
CA ILE A 122 -5.43 1.00 1.46
C ILE A 122 -6.24 1.23 2.73
N TRP A 123 -5.88 0.55 3.83
CA TRP A 123 -6.59 0.72 5.10
C TRP A 123 -6.42 2.13 5.68
N TYR A 124 -5.22 2.71 5.59
CA TYR A 124 -4.98 4.10 6.00
C TYR A 124 -5.91 5.10 5.30
N TYR A 125 -6.06 5.01 3.97
CA TYR A 125 -6.95 5.92 3.23
C TYR A 125 -8.44 5.65 3.50
N LEU A 126 -8.82 4.40 3.79
CA LEU A 126 -10.18 4.07 4.22
C LEU A 126 -10.51 4.67 5.59
N ASP A 127 -9.57 4.61 6.54
CA ASP A 127 -9.76 5.17 7.88
C ASP A 127 -9.86 6.69 7.85
N ARG A 128 -8.96 7.35 7.11
CA ARG A 128 -8.89 8.81 7.00
C ARG A 128 -10.16 9.45 6.45
N LEU A 129 -10.88 8.74 5.58
CA LEU A 129 -12.12 9.21 4.95
C LEU A 129 -13.38 8.67 5.64
N GLY A 130 -13.24 8.01 6.80
CA GLY A 130 -14.36 7.60 7.64
C GLY A 130 -15.10 6.37 7.16
N TYR A 131 -14.43 5.44 6.46
CA TYR A 131 -14.99 4.17 5.96
C TYR A 131 -16.31 4.31 5.16
N PRO A 132 -16.38 5.19 4.16
CA PRO A 132 -17.65 5.54 3.52
C PRO A 132 -18.27 4.40 2.69
N VAL A 133 -17.53 3.32 2.46
CA VAL A 133 -17.96 2.10 1.75
C VAL A 133 -18.29 0.95 2.72
N LEU A 134 -17.63 0.90 3.88
CA LEU A 134 -17.71 -0.25 4.80
C LEU A 134 -18.73 -0.05 5.93
N HIS A 135 -19.33 1.14 6.07
CA HIS A 135 -20.26 1.48 7.15
C HIS A 135 -19.72 1.18 8.56
N ILE A 136 -18.39 1.09 8.71
CA ILE A 136 -17.69 0.89 9.98
C ILE A 136 -17.50 2.27 10.60
N THR A 137 -17.85 2.43 11.88
CA THR A 137 -17.57 3.69 12.58
C THR A 137 -16.20 3.59 13.24
N GLN A 138 -15.38 4.65 13.15
CA GLN A 138 -14.05 4.69 13.79
C GLN A 138 -14.10 4.36 15.31
N ALA A 139 -15.21 4.68 15.98
CA ALA A 139 -15.44 4.35 17.39
C ALA A 139 -15.48 2.83 17.70
N GLN A 140 -15.66 1.99 16.68
CA GLN A 140 -15.70 0.52 16.81
C GLN A 140 -14.33 -0.14 16.62
N LEU A 141 -13.26 0.65 16.37
CA LEU A 141 -11.91 0.13 16.22
C LEU A 141 -11.31 -0.30 17.56
N SER A 142 -10.87 -1.56 17.60
CA SER A 142 -10.03 -2.12 18.67
C SER A 142 -8.78 -1.27 18.92
N SER A 143 -8.21 -1.34 20.13
CA SER A 143 -6.94 -0.68 20.45
C SER A 143 -5.81 -1.15 19.53
N THR A 144 -5.79 -2.44 19.20
CA THR A 144 -4.83 -3.03 18.25
C THR A 144 -4.98 -2.45 16.85
N ALA A 145 -6.23 -2.24 16.41
CA ALA A 145 -6.50 -1.70 15.08
C ALA A 145 -6.05 -0.24 14.93
N ARG A 146 -6.23 0.57 15.98
CA ARG A 146 -5.72 1.94 16.02
C ARG A 146 -4.20 1.98 16.00
N TRP A 147 -3.53 1.12 16.78
CA TRP A 147 -2.08 1.01 16.75
C TRP A 147 -1.55 0.60 15.36
N LEU A 148 -2.21 -0.36 14.69
CA LEU A 148 -1.86 -0.75 13.32
C LEU A 148 -1.98 0.41 12.32
N LEU A 149 -2.98 1.28 12.48
CA LEU A 149 -3.16 2.47 11.66
C LEU A 149 -2.09 3.54 11.91
N GLU A 150 -1.64 3.71 13.17
CA GLU A 150 -0.52 4.59 13.50
C GLU A 150 0.79 4.11 12.88
N VAL A 151 1.01 2.79 12.89
CA VAL A 151 2.21 2.17 12.32
C VAL A 151 2.14 2.08 10.80
N SER A 152 0.96 2.28 10.18
CA SER A 152 0.72 2.07 8.74
C SER A 152 1.77 2.72 7.81
N PRO A 153 1.98 2.17 6.59
CA PRO A 153 3.06 2.61 5.71
C PRO A 153 3.08 4.12 5.44
N PRO A 154 1.96 4.80 5.12
CA PRO A 154 1.98 6.24 4.88
C PRO A 154 2.36 7.06 6.12
N SER A 155 1.96 6.62 7.32
CA SER A 155 2.25 7.30 8.59
C SER A 155 3.70 7.09 9.04
N LEU A 156 4.17 5.84 9.03
CA LEU A 156 5.51 5.49 9.53
C LEU A 156 6.59 5.80 8.50
N LEU A 157 6.38 5.42 7.24
CA LEU A 157 7.38 5.50 6.20
C LEU A 157 7.29 6.79 5.38
N GLY A 158 6.23 7.59 5.49
CA GLY A 158 5.99 8.81 4.69
C GLY A 158 7.25 9.61 4.33
N PRO A 159 8.01 10.12 5.32
CA PRO A 159 9.25 10.88 5.09
C PRO A 159 10.41 10.03 4.52
N TYR A 160 10.42 8.73 4.82
CA TYR A 160 11.48 7.79 4.47
C TYR A 160 11.29 7.08 3.13
N LEU A 161 10.07 7.08 2.57
CA LEU A 161 9.73 6.35 1.34
C LEU A 161 10.58 6.79 0.15
N LEU A 162 10.95 8.07 0.07
CA LEU A 162 11.86 8.55 -0.98
C LEU A 162 13.25 7.93 -0.86
N TYR A 163 13.79 7.85 0.36
CA TYR A 163 15.10 7.24 0.59
C TYR A 163 15.08 5.74 0.28
N VAL A 164 14.01 5.04 0.66
CA VAL A 164 13.80 3.63 0.32
C VAL A 164 13.71 3.46 -1.20
N ALA A 165 12.93 4.28 -1.89
CA ALA A 165 12.79 4.23 -3.34
C ALA A 165 14.13 4.48 -4.06
N VAL A 166 14.87 5.52 -3.66
CA VAL A 166 16.19 5.84 -4.22
C VAL A 166 17.18 4.71 -3.96
N PHE A 167 17.22 4.17 -2.74
CA PHE A 167 18.07 3.03 -2.39
C PHE A 167 17.78 1.82 -3.28
N LEU A 168 16.50 1.47 -3.46
CA LEU A 168 16.09 0.33 -4.31
C LEU A 168 16.42 0.57 -5.78
N VAL A 169 16.25 1.80 -6.29
CA VAL A 169 16.63 2.15 -7.67
C VAL A 169 18.15 2.05 -7.87
N ILE A 170 18.96 2.50 -6.90
CA ILE A 170 20.42 2.36 -6.96
C ILE A 170 20.82 0.89 -6.90
N PHE A 171 20.23 0.13 -5.97
CA PHE A 171 20.49 -1.31 -5.79
C PHE A 171 20.21 -2.09 -7.09
N ARG A 172 19.23 -1.65 -7.88
CA ARG A 172 18.93 -2.25 -9.19
C ARG A 172 20.08 -2.14 -10.20
N VAL A 173 20.88 -1.08 -10.13
CA VAL A 173 21.95 -0.77 -11.10
C VAL A 173 23.26 -1.49 -10.73
N ILE A 174 23.44 -1.84 -9.46
CA ILE A 174 24.61 -2.56 -8.98
C ILE A 174 24.50 -4.02 -9.45
N LYS A 175 25.50 -4.47 -10.19
CA LYS A 175 25.60 -5.86 -10.71
C LYS A 175 26.31 -6.77 -9.72
#